data_AF-A0A943TSQ2-F1
#
_entry.id   AF-A0A943TSQ2-F1
#
_cell.length_a   1.000
_cell.length_b   1.000
_cell.length_c   1.000
_cell.angle_alpha   90.00
_cell.angle_beta   90.00
_cell.angle_gamma   90.00
#
_symmetry.space_group_name_H-M   'P 1'
#
loop_
_entity.id
_entity.type
_entity.pdbx_description
1 polymer ?
#
loop_
_entity_poly.entity_id
_entity_poly.type
_entity_poly.pdbx_seq_one_letter_code
_entity_poly.pdbx_strand_id
1 'polypeptide(L)'
;MGKATEIILSYSKGEITVEEANERLAECTVGLQLDPMKNAITGAEMAQTHSDGTPEGTTGWGCMSHGVGTPEKMRVTAGKLDYDTGFGIGEHDPSATLYIAGYVFDVVGDHIEVRNEG
;
A
#
# COMPACT_ATOMS: atom_id res chain seq x y z
N MET A 1 1.15 8.35 13.13
CA MET A 1 1.77 7.68 11.96
C MET A 1 3.29 7.78 12.04
N GLY A 2 4.02 6.75 11.61
CA GLY A 2 5.49 6.76 11.62
C GLY A 2 6.07 7.31 10.31
N LYS A 3 7.31 7.83 10.34
CA LYS A 3 7.98 8.45 9.17
C LYS A 3 7.99 7.56 7.91
N ALA A 4 8.18 6.24 8.08
CA ALA A 4 8.17 5.29 6.97
C ALA A 4 6.80 5.22 6.26
N THR A 5 5.69 5.32 7.02
CA THR A 5 4.34 5.35 6.46
C THR A 5 4.12 6.59 5.60
N GLU A 6 4.56 7.77 6.06
CA GLU A 6 4.44 9.02 5.29
C GLU A 6 5.22 8.98 3.97
N ILE A 7 6.40 8.35 3.96
CA ILE A 7 7.22 8.19 2.75
C ILE A 7 6.50 7.29 1.73
N ILE A 8 5.98 6.14 2.17
CA ILE A 8 5.22 5.23 1.30
C ILE A 8 3.95 5.91 0.78
N LEU A 9 3.28 6.70 1.62
CA LEU A 9 2.11 7.47 1.23
C LEU A 9 2.45 8.46 0.09
N SER A 10 3.53 9.21 0.24
CA SER A 10 4.00 10.19 -0.75
C SER A 10 4.39 9.51 -2.07
N TYR A 11 5.07 8.36 -2.00
CA TYR A 11 5.39 7.54 -3.16
C TYR A 11 4.12 7.00 -3.85
N SER A 12 3.14 6.50 -3.08
CA SER A 12 1.88 5.97 -3.63
C SER A 12 1.03 7.02 -4.34
N LYS A 13 1.20 8.31 -4.00
CA LYS A 13 0.60 9.45 -4.70
C LYS A 13 1.36 9.86 -5.97
N GLY A 14 2.61 9.43 -6.11
CA GLY A 14 3.52 9.89 -7.17
C GLY A 14 4.16 11.25 -6.90
N GLU A 15 4.18 11.68 -5.64
CA GLU A 15 4.84 12.93 -5.23
C GLU A 15 6.37 12.79 -5.20
N ILE A 16 6.88 11.57 -4.96
CA ILE A 16 8.32 11.24 -4.93
C ILE A 16 8.61 9.98 -5.76
N THR A 17 9.84 9.84 -6.26
CA THR A 17 10.25 8.63 -6.99
C THR A 17 10.58 7.47 -6.05
N VAL A 18 10.71 6.26 -6.59
CA VAL A 18 11.08 5.07 -5.81
C VAL A 18 12.49 5.19 -5.21
N GLU A 19 13.41 5.86 -5.90
CA GLU A 19 14.77 6.14 -5.43
C GLU A 19 14.73 7.09 -4.23
N GLU A 20 13.99 8.19 -4.33
CA GLU A 20 13.85 9.16 -3.24
C GLU A 20 13.09 8.56 -2.04
N ALA A 21 12.10 7.70 -2.28
CA ALA A 21 11.44 6.95 -1.23
C ALA A 21 12.42 6.00 -0.51
N ASN A 22 13.25 5.27 -1.25
CA ASN A 22 14.24 4.35 -0.67
C ASN A 22 15.34 5.08 0.12
N GLU A 23 15.81 6.25 -0.35
CA GLU A 23 16.77 7.06 0.40
C GLU A 23 16.19 7.48 1.76
N ARG A 24 14.96 8.00 1.78
CA ARG A 24 14.28 8.41 3.00
C ARG A 24 13.92 7.23 3.91
N LEU A 25 13.60 6.06 3.33
CA LEU A 25 13.36 4.83 4.09
C LEU A 25 14.63 4.28 4.72
N ALA A 26 15.80 4.43 4.09
CA ALA A 26 17.08 4.03 4.66
C ALA A 26 17.46 4.84 5.91
N GLU A 27 17.00 6.10 6.00
CA GLU A 27 17.14 6.93 7.21
C GLU A 27 16.15 6.55 8.32
N CYS A 28 15.11 5.78 7.98
CA CYS A 28 14.19 5.24 8.97
C CYS A 28 14.79 3.97 9.59
N THR A 29 14.73 3.82 10.92
CA THR A 29 15.17 2.60 11.65
C THR A 29 14.24 1.40 11.41
N VAL A 30 13.49 1.42 10.30
CA VAL A 30 12.48 0.45 9.94
C VAL A 30 13.02 -0.22 8.68
N GLY A 31 13.25 -1.53 8.70
CA GLY A 31 13.85 -2.30 7.60
C GLY A 31 12.97 -2.46 6.35
N LEU A 32 12.22 -1.42 5.99
CA LEU A 32 11.34 -1.34 4.84
C LEU A 32 12.14 -0.80 3.65
N GLN A 33 12.24 -1.60 2.59
CA GLN A 33 12.89 -1.22 1.34
C GLN A 33 11.96 -1.57 0.17
N LEU A 34 11.69 -0.60 -0.70
CA LEU A 34 10.93 -0.81 -1.93
C LEU A 34 11.85 -1.44 -2.98
N ASP A 35 11.50 -2.63 -3.47
CA ASP A 35 12.18 -3.22 -4.64
C ASP A 35 11.69 -2.55 -5.94
N PRO A 36 12.56 -1.83 -6.67
CA PRO A 36 12.20 -1.10 -7.88
C PRO A 36 11.89 -2.00 -9.09
N MET A 37 12.21 -3.30 -9.06
CA MET A 37 11.84 -4.25 -10.12
C MET A 37 10.56 -5.02 -9.82
N LYS A 38 10.19 -5.19 -8.55
CA LYS A 38 8.95 -5.90 -8.16
C LYS A 38 7.79 -4.97 -7.81
N ASN A 39 8.06 -3.78 -7.28
CA ASN A 39 7.04 -2.90 -6.69
C ASN A 39 6.92 -1.53 -7.34
N ALA A 40 7.60 -1.32 -8.48
CA ALA A 40 7.40 -0.12 -9.26
C ALA A 40 5.95 -0.07 -9.77
N ILE A 41 5.21 0.93 -9.29
CA ILE A 41 3.96 1.35 -9.91
C ILE A 41 4.38 2.26 -11.05
N THR A 42 4.17 1.79 -12.28
CA THR A 42 4.53 2.55 -13.49
C THR A 42 3.67 3.81 -13.59
N GLY A 43 4.16 4.87 -14.26
CA GLY A 43 3.38 6.10 -14.42
C GLY A 43 1.99 5.90 -15.06
N ALA A 44 1.84 4.89 -15.92
CA ALA A 44 0.54 4.52 -16.50
C ALA A 44 -0.39 3.85 -15.47
N GLU A 45 0.14 3.03 -14.58
CA GLU A 45 -0.61 2.44 -13.47
C GLU A 45 -1.01 3.54 -12.46
N MET A 46 -0.13 4.49 -12.17
CA MET A 46 -0.44 5.64 -11.32
C MET A 46 -1.56 6.50 -11.90
N ALA A 47 -1.54 6.78 -13.20
CA ALA A 47 -2.58 7.57 -13.87
C ALA A 47 -3.96 6.88 -13.87
N GLN A 48 -4.00 5.55 -13.77
CA GLN A 48 -5.24 4.77 -13.64
C GLN A 48 -5.69 4.60 -12.18
N THR A 49 -4.82 4.97 -11.24
CA THR A 49 -5.04 4.77 -9.81
C THR A 49 -5.77 5.97 -9.22
N HIS A 50 -6.90 5.71 -8.57
CA HIS A 50 -7.72 6.72 -7.90
C HIS A 50 -8.40 6.12 -6.66
N SER A 51 -8.68 6.99 -5.70
CA SER A 51 -9.43 6.67 -4.48
C SER A 51 -10.11 7.94 -3.97
N ASP A 52 -11.32 7.80 -3.43
CA ASP A 52 -12.03 8.83 -2.67
C ASP A 52 -11.95 8.61 -1.14
N GLY A 53 -11.14 7.64 -0.70
CA GLY A 53 -11.02 7.21 0.69
C GLY A 53 -12.01 6.12 1.10
N THR A 54 -12.85 5.63 0.20
CA THR A 54 -13.71 4.46 0.42
C THR A 54 -13.21 3.24 -0.36
N PRO A 55 -13.48 2.01 0.10
CA PRO A 55 -13.15 0.81 -0.67
C PRO A 55 -13.78 0.84 -2.08
N GLU A 56 -15.07 1.15 -2.18
CA GLU A 56 -15.82 1.14 -3.45
C GLU A 56 -15.29 2.18 -4.45
N GLY A 57 -14.84 3.34 -3.97
CA GLY A 57 -14.24 4.40 -4.80
C GLY A 57 -12.75 4.19 -5.10
N THR A 58 -12.15 3.06 -4.68
CA THR A 58 -10.72 2.79 -4.86
C THR A 58 -10.47 1.77 -5.96
N THR A 59 -9.75 2.19 -7.01
CA THR A 59 -9.32 1.33 -8.12
C THR A 59 -7.92 1.73 -8.59
N GLY A 60 -7.06 0.75 -8.86
CA GLY A 60 -5.72 0.97 -9.38
C GLY A 60 -4.68 0.05 -8.76
N TRP A 61 -3.48 0.59 -8.54
CA TRP A 61 -2.33 -0.13 -8.03
C TRP A 61 -1.80 0.51 -6.75
N GLY A 62 -1.47 -0.32 -5.75
CA GLY A 62 -0.95 0.13 -4.46
C GLY A 62 0.12 -0.79 -3.92
N CYS A 63 0.70 -0.40 -2.78
CA CYS A 63 1.71 -1.20 -2.07
C CYS A 63 1.08 -1.78 -0.79
N MET A 64 1.06 -3.10 -0.67
CA MET A 64 0.66 -3.81 0.53
C MET A 64 1.86 -4.08 1.42
N SER A 65 1.77 -3.73 2.70
CA SER A 65 2.80 -4.01 3.70
C SER A 65 2.20 -4.78 4.87
N HIS A 66 2.86 -5.87 5.25
CA HIS A 66 2.54 -6.68 6.43
C HIS A 66 3.56 -6.46 7.56
N GLY A 67 4.20 -5.28 7.58
CA GLY A 67 5.05 -4.82 8.68
C GLY A 67 6.52 -5.28 8.67
N VAL A 68 6.88 -6.30 7.87
CA VAL A 68 8.26 -6.80 7.76
C VAL A 68 8.61 -7.08 6.30
N GLY A 69 9.76 -6.58 5.85
CA GLY A 69 10.27 -6.86 4.51
C GLY A 69 9.82 -5.88 3.43
N THR A 70 9.81 -6.34 2.19
CA THR A 70 9.49 -5.54 1.01
C THR A 70 7.98 -5.53 0.77
N PRO A 71 7.33 -4.35 0.67
CA PRO A 71 5.92 -4.27 0.32
C PRO A 71 5.62 -4.95 -1.02
N GLU A 72 4.43 -5.52 -1.19
CA GLU A 72 4.00 -6.17 -2.42
C GLU A 72 3.12 -5.24 -3.26
N LYS A 73 3.34 -5.20 -4.57
CA LYS A 73 2.44 -4.48 -5.48
C LYS A 73 1.11 -5.23 -5.64
N MET A 74 0.02 -4.57 -5.28
CA MET A 74 -1.34 -5.11 -5.38
C MET A 74 -2.17 -4.29 -6.35
N ARG A 75 -3.07 -4.97 -7.07
CA ARG A 75 -4.12 -4.34 -7.87
C ARG A 75 -5.44 -4.37 -7.10
N VAL A 76 -6.16 -3.26 -7.14
CA VAL A 76 -7.49 -3.10 -6.57
C VAL A 76 -8.48 -2.70 -7.66
N THR A 77 -9.68 -3.28 -7.64
CA THR A 77 -10.82 -2.86 -8.46
C THR A 77 -12.04 -2.71 -7.56
N ALA A 78 -12.53 -1.48 -7.39
CA ALA A 78 -13.64 -1.14 -6.49
C ALA A 78 -13.52 -1.81 -5.10
N GLY A 79 -12.32 -1.72 -4.51
CA GLY A 79 -12.02 -2.26 -3.18
C GLY A 79 -11.69 -3.75 -3.14
N LYS A 80 -11.77 -4.47 -4.26
CA LYS A 80 -11.43 -5.90 -4.35
C LYS A 80 -10.02 -6.13 -4.91
N LEU A 81 -9.30 -7.05 -4.32
CA LEU A 81 -7.99 -7.53 -4.77
C LEU A 81 -8.15 -8.62 -5.83
N ASP A 82 -7.14 -8.80 -6.68
CA ASP A 82 -7.14 -9.84 -7.72
C ASP A 82 -7.12 -11.27 -7.14
N TYR A 83 -6.70 -11.44 -5.89
CA TYR A 83 -6.66 -12.72 -5.17
C TYR A 83 -6.83 -12.53 -3.66
N ASP A 84 -7.24 -13.60 -2.98
CA ASP A 84 -7.29 -13.67 -1.52
C ASP A 84 -5.87 -13.76 -0.96
N THR A 85 -5.52 -12.79 -0.11
CA THR A 85 -4.20 -12.67 0.50
C THR A 85 -4.05 -13.46 1.79
N GLY A 86 -5.15 -13.92 2.39
CA GLY A 86 -5.19 -14.60 3.69
C GLY A 86 -4.98 -13.69 4.91
N PHE A 87 -4.71 -12.40 4.73
CA PHE A 87 -4.49 -11.46 5.85
C PHE A 87 -5.82 -10.94 6.42
N GLY A 88 -5.87 -10.69 7.72
CA GLY A 88 -7.00 -10.03 8.38
C GLY A 88 -8.34 -10.79 8.36
N ILE A 89 -8.38 -12.06 7.97
CA ILE A 89 -9.64 -12.86 7.88
C ILE A 89 -10.13 -13.29 9.28
N GLY A 90 -9.21 -13.66 10.18
CA GLY A 90 -9.49 -14.11 11.53
C GLY A 90 -8.88 -13.22 12.62
N GLU A 91 -9.37 -13.38 13.86
CA GLU A 91 -8.96 -12.59 15.04
C GLU A 91 -7.46 -12.63 15.34
N HIS A 92 -6.76 -13.68 14.90
CA HIS A 92 -5.33 -13.87 15.11
C HIS A 92 -4.50 -13.85 13.81
N ASP A 93 -5.14 -13.60 12.67
CA ASP A 93 -4.40 -13.52 11.41
C ASP A 93 -3.53 -12.27 11.37
N PRO A 94 -2.36 -12.35 10.72
CA PRO A 94 -1.51 -11.18 10.55
C PRO A 94 -2.29 -10.08 9.82
N SER A 95 -2.04 -8.84 10.21
CA SER A 95 -2.60 -7.66 9.54
C SER A 95 -1.71 -7.23 8.37
N ALA A 96 -2.35 -6.78 7.31
CA ALA A 96 -1.70 -6.12 6.19
C ALA A 96 -2.38 -4.78 5.90
N THR A 97 -1.58 -3.81 5.47
CA THR A 97 -2.03 -2.46 5.15
C THR A 97 -1.74 -2.17 3.69
N LEU A 98 -2.73 -1.67 2.96
CA LEU A 98 -2.58 -1.20 1.58
C LEU A 98 -2.44 0.33 1.55
N TYR A 99 -1.42 0.81 0.82
CA TYR A 99 -1.22 2.21 0.48
C TYR A 99 -1.53 2.44 -0.99
N ILE A 100 -2.52 3.29 -1.29
CA ILE A 100 -2.98 3.52 -2.68
C ILE A 100 -3.54 4.95 -2.82
N ALA A 101 -3.10 5.67 -3.85
CA ALA A 101 -3.52 7.06 -4.13
C ALA A 101 -3.44 8.02 -2.92
N GLY A 102 -2.54 7.77 -1.97
CA GLY A 102 -2.43 8.58 -0.75
C GLY A 102 -3.42 8.24 0.36
N TYR A 103 -4.15 7.13 0.24
CA TYR A 103 -5.01 6.57 1.27
C TYR A 103 -4.43 5.29 1.85
N VAL A 104 -4.90 4.95 3.05
CA VAL A 104 -4.47 3.79 3.82
C VAL A 104 -5.70 2.94 4.11
N PHE A 105 -5.64 1.67 3.75
CA PHE A 105 -6.70 0.69 4.01
C PHE A 105 -6.14 -0.54 4.70
N ASP A 106 -6.97 -1.19 5.51
CA ASP A 106 -6.66 -2.53 6.01
C ASP A 106 -7.02 -3.57 4.94
N VAL A 107 -6.21 -4.61 4.80
CA VAL A 107 -6.47 -5.72 3.87
C VAL A 107 -7.12 -6.86 4.64
N VAL A 108 -8.26 -7.32 4.12
CA VAL A 108 -9.08 -8.40 4.68
C VAL A 108 -9.35 -9.43 3.58
N GLY A 109 -8.58 -10.51 3.59
CA GLY A 109 -8.63 -11.58 2.59
C GLY A 109 -8.45 -11.04 1.17
N ASP A 110 -9.55 -10.94 0.44
CA ASP A 110 -9.64 -10.52 -0.96
C ASP A 110 -10.07 -9.05 -1.16
N HIS A 111 -10.22 -8.24 -0.11
CA HIS A 111 -10.69 -6.86 -0.21
C HIS A 111 -10.02 -5.93 0.79
N ILE A 112 -10.33 -4.64 0.66
CA ILE A 112 -9.84 -3.60 1.55
C ILE A 112 -10.97 -2.99 2.38
N GLU A 113 -10.65 -2.59 3.60
CA GLU A 113 -11.57 -1.90 4.50
C GLU A 113 -10.97 -0.56 4.97
N VAL A 114 -11.84 0.38 5.31
CA VAL A 114 -11.41 1.66 5.90
C VAL A 114 -10.72 1.36 7.23
N ARG A 115 -9.46 1.78 7.33
CA ARG A 115 -8.70 1.66 8.56
C ARG A 115 -9.34 2.53 9.64
N ASN A 116 -9.97 1.89 10.63
CA ASN A 116 -10.46 2.60 11.80
C ASN A 116 -9.27 2.90 12.71
N GLU A 117 -8.85 4.17 12.79
CA GLU A 117 -7.95 4.63 13.85
C GLU A 117 -8.70 4.54 15.18
N GLY A 118 -8.56 3.40 15.86
CA GLY A 118 -8.98 3.20 17.25
C GLY A 118 -8.01 3.86 18.24
#